data_AF-A0A136HCB9-F1
#
_entry.id   AF-A0A136HCB9-F1
#
_cell.length_a   1.000
_cell.length_b   1.000
_cell.length_c   1.000
_cell.angle_alpha   90.00
_cell.angle_beta   90.00
_cell.angle_gamma   90.00
#
_symmetry.space_group_name_H-M   'P 1'
#
loop_
_entity.id
_entity.type
_entity.pdbx_description
1 polymer ?
#
loop_
_entity_poly.entity_id
_entity_poly.type
_entity_poly.pdbx_seq_one_letter_code
_entity_poly.pdbx_strand_id
1 'polypeptide(L)'
;MSQDSEANKPGSRKGIGQVTTEPKSIKSEPPELTPQQQALRQAVITEFRSKKIKAFVAKQVKHINANRQVADGIRFLFDENGLPPANAPLEDIISERKKIESEIRWFEAMANEMRGRLVQIKEIEELALEMIENPPADE
;
A
#
# COMPACT_ATOMS: atom_id res chain seq x y z
N MET A 1 -33.79 -44.47 -36.73
CA MET A 1 -32.59 -43.89 -37.36
C MET A 1 -32.93 -42.45 -37.68
N SER A 2 -32.59 -41.56 -36.75
CA SER A 2 -33.06 -40.18 -36.74
C SER A 2 -31.88 -39.25 -37.00
N GLN A 3 -32.16 -38.24 -37.81
CA GLN A 3 -31.23 -37.36 -38.48
C GLN A 3 -30.39 -36.55 -37.48
N ASP A 4 -29.08 -36.78 -37.50
CA ASP A 4 -28.07 -35.80 -37.10
C ASP A 4 -27.73 -34.99 -38.35
N SER A 5 -28.08 -33.69 -38.38
CA SER A 5 -27.23 -32.62 -38.94
C SER A 5 -28.05 -31.35 -39.19
N GLU A 6 -28.33 -30.55 -38.16
CA GLU A 6 -28.39 -29.11 -38.35
C GLU A 6 -27.46 -28.44 -37.35
N ALA A 7 -26.35 -27.97 -37.89
CA ALA A 7 -25.26 -27.33 -37.19
C ALA A 7 -25.74 -26.08 -36.44
N ASN A 8 -25.34 -25.99 -35.17
CA ASN A 8 -25.35 -24.80 -34.34
C ASN A 8 -24.74 -23.60 -35.10
N LYS A 9 -25.59 -22.72 -35.64
CA LYS A 9 -25.15 -21.39 -36.08
C LYS A 9 -24.85 -20.55 -34.82
N PRO A 10 -23.64 -19.95 -34.68
CA PRO A 10 -23.36 -19.02 -33.60
C PRO A 10 -24.32 -17.82 -33.71
N GLY A 11 -25.08 -17.55 -32.64
CA GLY A 11 -26.08 -16.47 -32.58
C GLY A 11 -27.54 -16.89 -32.48
N SER A 12 -27.88 -18.19 -32.55
CA SER A 12 -29.27 -18.66 -32.40
C SER A 12 -29.72 -18.92 -30.95
N ARG A 13 -28.88 -18.62 -29.95
CA ARG A 13 -29.24 -18.76 -28.53
C ARG A 13 -30.23 -17.68 -28.12
N LYS A 14 -31.35 -18.09 -27.52
CA LYS A 14 -32.33 -17.18 -26.90
C LYS A 14 -31.60 -16.33 -25.86
N GLY A 15 -31.57 -15.01 -26.05
CA GLY A 15 -30.87 -14.08 -25.17
C GLY A 15 -31.37 -14.22 -23.74
N ILE A 16 -30.44 -14.35 -22.79
CA ILE A 16 -30.73 -14.17 -21.37
C ILE A 16 -31.14 -12.69 -21.28
N GLY A 17 -32.37 -12.40 -20.84
CA GLY A 17 -33.03 -11.09 -20.99
C GLY A 17 -32.20 -9.88 -20.51
N GLN A 18 -32.70 -8.67 -20.79
CA GLN A 18 -31.99 -7.40 -20.53
C GLN A 18 -31.31 -7.39 -19.16
N VAL A 19 -29.97 -7.32 -19.18
CA VAL A 19 -29.15 -7.13 -17.99
C VAL A 19 -29.31 -5.66 -17.61
N THR A 20 -30.29 -5.36 -16.76
CA THR A 20 -30.45 -4.04 -16.18
C THR A 20 -29.22 -3.75 -15.32
N THR A 21 -28.40 -2.78 -15.73
CA THR A 21 -27.16 -2.36 -15.08
C THR A 21 -27.38 -1.54 -13.80
N GLU A 22 -28.64 -1.30 -13.41
CA GLU A 22 -28.92 -0.70 -12.12
C GLU A 22 -28.51 -1.65 -10.99
N PRO A 23 -27.52 -1.28 -10.15
CA PRO A 23 -27.17 -2.07 -8.99
C PRO A 23 -28.34 -1.96 -8.00
N LYS A 24 -29.29 -2.90 -8.10
CA LYS A 24 -30.25 -3.12 -7.03
C LYS A 24 -29.45 -3.52 -5.80
N SER A 25 -29.29 -2.58 -4.87
CA SER A 25 -28.80 -2.91 -3.53
C SER A 25 -29.74 -3.97 -2.97
N ILE A 26 -29.26 -5.22 -2.89
CA ILE A 26 -29.98 -6.34 -2.26
C ILE A 26 -30.14 -6.10 -0.74
N LYS A 27 -29.57 -5.00 -0.22
CA LYS A 27 -29.65 -4.66 1.19
C LYS A 27 -31.00 -4.00 1.45
N SER A 28 -31.97 -4.81 1.87
CA SER A 28 -32.80 -4.40 2.99
C SER A 28 -31.86 -3.77 4.03
N GLU A 29 -32.18 -2.58 4.54
CA GLU A 29 -31.44 -2.02 5.67
C GLU A 29 -31.24 -3.13 6.71
N PRO A 30 -30.00 -3.34 7.18
CA PRO A 30 -29.74 -4.45 8.08
C PRO A 30 -30.67 -4.30 9.29
N PRO A 31 -31.39 -5.36 9.69
CA PRO A 31 -32.28 -5.29 10.83
C PRO A 31 -31.52 -4.71 12.02
N GLU A 32 -32.16 -3.83 12.79
CA GLU A 32 -31.57 -3.23 13.97
C GLU A 32 -30.94 -4.35 14.82
N LEU A 33 -29.60 -4.33 14.88
CA LEU A 33 -28.83 -5.38 15.55
C LEU A 33 -29.27 -5.43 17.00
N THR A 34 -29.48 -6.63 17.53
CA THR A 34 -29.82 -6.77 18.95
C THR A 34 -28.70 -6.19 19.82
N PRO A 35 -28.98 -5.73 21.05
CA PRO A 35 -27.95 -5.14 21.92
C PRO A 35 -26.72 -6.05 22.10
N GLN A 36 -26.93 -7.37 22.13
CA GLN A 36 -25.87 -8.38 22.21
C GLN A 36 -25.03 -8.45 20.94
N GLN A 37 -25.66 -8.37 19.76
CA GLN A 37 -24.95 -8.35 18.47
C GLN A 37 -24.17 -7.04 18.27
N GLN A 38 -24.71 -5.91 18.75
CA GLN A 38 -23.99 -4.63 18.74
C GLN A 38 -22.76 -4.68 19.66
N ALA A 39 -22.90 -5.25 20.86
CA ALA A 39 -21.79 -5.42 21.79
C ALA A 39 -20.69 -6.33 21.19
N LEU A 40 -21.07 -7.43 20.54
CA LEU A 40 -20.14 -8.32 19.86
C LEU A 40 -19.42 -7.62 18.70
N ARG A 41 -20.16 -6.87 17.87
CA ARG A 41 -19.59 -6.07 16.78
C ARG A 41 -18.59 -5.05 17.31
N GLN A 42 -18.92 -4.37 18.39
CA GLN A 42 -18.05 -3.38 18.99
C GLN A 42 -16.79 -4.02 19.59
N ALA A 43 -16.91 -5.20 20.22
CA ALA A 43 -15.77 -5.96 20.71
C ALA A 43 -14.82 -6.37 19.58
N VAL A 44 -15.35 -6.89 18.47
CA VAL A 44 -14.55 -7.27 17.28
C VAL A 44 -13.86 -6.05 16.65
N ILE A 45 -14.56 -4.92 16.52
CA ILE A 45 -13.98 -3.67 16.02
C ILE A 45 -12.85 -3.21 16.93
N THR A 46 -13.04 -3.29 18.25
CA THR A 46 -12.05 -2.90 19.25
C THR A 46 -10.82 -3.79 19.19
N GLU A 47 -11.01 -5.11 19.08
CA GLU A 47 -9.93 -6.07 18.92
C GLU A 47 -9.13 -5.80 17.64
N PHE A 48 -9.82 -5.64 16.50
CA PHE A 48 -9.17 -5.33 15.22
C PHE A 48 -8.36 -4.02 15.29
N ARG A 49 -8.94 -2.96 15.86
CA ARG A 49 -8.23 -1.68 16.08
C ARG A 49 -7.00 -1.87 16.96
N SER A 50 -7.12 -2.63 18.05
CA SER A 50 -5.99 -2.91 18.94
C SER A 50 -4.86 -3.66 18.23
N LYS A 51 -5.19 -4.62 17.37
CA LYS A 51 -4.22 -5.39 16.57
C LYS A 51 -3.51 -4.49 15.55
N LYS A 52 -4.24 -3.57 14.92
CA LYS A 52 -3.68 -2.57 14.00
C LYS A 52 -2.70 -1.62 14.71
N ILE A 53 -3.07 -1.13 15.90
CA ILE A 53 -2.21 -0.25 16.71
C ILE A 53 -0.94 -1.00 17.14
N LYS A 54 -1.06 -2.25 17.63
CA LYS A 54 0.11 -3.08 18.00
C LYS A 54 1.06 -3.28 16.82
N ALA A 55 0.54 -3.60 15.63
CA ALA A 55 1.35 -3.77 14.44
C ALA A 55 2.06 -2.47 14.03
N PHE A 56 1.37 -1.33 14.13
CA PHE A 56 1.97 -0.02 13.87
C PHE A 56 3.10 0.29 14.87
N VAL A 57 2.86 0.11 16.18
CA VAL A 57 3.87 0.32 17.22
C VAL A 57 5.07 -0.58 17.02
N ALA A 58 4.87 -1.88 16.73
CA ALA A 58 5.96 -2.81 16.44
C ALA A 58 6.81 -2.36 15.24
N LYS A 59 6.17 -1.83 14.19
CA LYS A 59 6.88 -1.24 13.04
C LYS A 59 7.69 -0.02 13.46
N GLN A 60 7.13 0.90 14.25
CA GLN A 60 7.84 2.09 14.74
C GLN A 60 9.02 1.73 15.67
N VAL A 61 8.85 0.75 16.56
CA VAL A 61 9.93 0.24 17.42
C VAL A 61 11.07 -0.33 16.58
N LYS A 62 10.76 -1.05 15.49
CA LYS A 62 11.78 -1.54 14.54
C LYS A 62 12.57 -0.39 13.89
N HIS A 63 11.91 0.71 13.54
CA HIS A 63 12.56 1.91 13.00
C HIS A 63 13.44 2.63 14.04
N ILE A 64 12.98 2.75 15.29
CA ILE A 64 13.78 3.31 16.39
C ILE A 64 15.03 2.45 16.64
N ASN A 65 14.88 1.11 16.58
CA ASN A 65 16.00 0.20 16.73
C ASN A 65 17.02 0.33 15.58
N ALA A 66 16.58 0.67 14.36
CA ALA A 66 17.48 0.96 13.25
C ALA A 66 18.33 2.21 13.51
N ASN A 67 17.76 3.28 14.06
CA ASN A 67 18.53 4.47 14.46
C ASN A 67 19.57 4.14 15.53
N ARG A 68 19.23 3.25 16.48
CA ARG A 68 20.18 2.76 17.49
C ARG A 68 21.30 1.93 16.87
N GLN A 69 20.99 1.06 15.90
CA GLN A 69 21.99 0.28 15.16
C GLN A 69 22.92 1.17 14.34
N VAL A 70 22.40 2.24 13.73
CA VAL A 70 23.22 3.23 13.02
C VAL A 70 24.12 3.97 13.99
N ALA A 71 23.59 4.40 15.15
CA ALA A 71 24.39 5.06 16.19
C ALA A 71 25.51 4.15 16.73
N ASP A 72 25.21 2.86 16.98
CA ASP A 72 26.22 1.88 17.38
C ASP A 72 27.24 1.61 16.25
N GLY A 73 26.80 1.64 14.99
CA GLY A 73 27.64 1.45 13.81
C GLY A 73 28.61 2.59 13.55
N ILE A 74 28.28 3.84 13.92
CA ILE A 74 29.17 5.00 13.80
C ILE A 74 29.94 5.31 15.09
N ARG A 75 29.61 4.65 16.21
CA ARG A 75 30.21 4.92 17.52
C ARG A 75 31.74 4.76 17.52
N PHE A 76 32.29 3.87 16.70
CA PHE A 76 33.73 3.68 16.60
C PHE A 76 34.47 4.89 15.98
N LEU A 77 33.75 5.77 15.29
CA LEU A 77 34.29 6.99 14.70
C LEU A 77 34.45 8.12 15.73
N PHE A 78 33.99 7.91 16.98
CA PHE A 78 33.98 8.93 18.02
C PHE A 78 34.49 8.38 19.36
N ASP A 79 35.23 9.21 20.10
CA ASP A 79 35.65 8.96 21.48
C ASP A 79 34.55 9.41 22.48
N GLU A 80 34.84 9.31 23.78
CA GLU A 80 33.90 9.68 24.85
C GLU A 80 33.48 11.17 24.84
N ASN A 81 34.23 12.02 24.14
CA ASN A 81 33.95 13.45 23.99
C ASN A 81 33.26 13.78 22.65
N GLY A 82 32.96 12.78 21.82
CA GLY A 82 32.40 12.98 20.48
C GLY A 82 33.42 13.47 19.44
N LEU A 83 34.72 13.32 19.72
CA LEU A 83 35.82 13.66 18.81
C LEU A 83 36.34 12.38 18.12
N PRO A 84 36.93 12.48 16.91
CA PRO A 84 37.56 11.32 16.28
C PRO A 84 38.66 10.75 17.19
N PRO A 85 38.70 9.42 17.43
CA PRO A 85 39.71 8.81 18.29
C PRO A 85 41.12 9.13 17.79
N ALA A 86 42.03 9.47 18.70
CA ALA A 86 43.42 9.86 18.40
C ALA A 86 44.23 8.82 17.59
N ASN A 87 43.72 7.60 17.50
CA ASN A 87 44.35 6.42 16.93
C ASN A 87 43.46 5.69 15.90
N ALA A 88 42.36 6.30 15.46
CA ALA A 88 41.59 5.79 14.32
C ALA A 88 42.33 6.10 13.01
N PRO A 89 42.65 5.11 12.16
CA PRO A 89 43.25 5.37 10.85
C PRO A 89 42.27 6.20 10.02
N LEU A 90 42.77 7.32 9.49
CA LEU A 90 41.98 8.30 8.74
C LEU A 90 41.32 7.67 7.51
N GLU A 91 41.93 6.62 6.97
CA GLU A 91 41.46 5.80 5.86
C GLU A 91 40.11 5.14 6.15
N ASP A 92 39.92 4.61 7.37
CA ASP A 92 38.68 3.93 7.76
C ASP A 92 37.54 4.95 7.91
N ILE A 93 37.83 6.11 8.51
CA ILE A 93 36.89 7.23 8.61
C ILE A 93 36.46 7.71 7.22
N ILE A 94 37.41 7.86 6.29
CA ILE A 94 37.13 8.26 4.92
C ILE A 94 36.30 7.19 4.20
N SER A 95 36.55 5.90 4.46
CA SER A 95 35.82 4.80 3.83
C SER A 95 34.35 4.75 4.29
N GLU A 96 34.08 4.88 5.59
CA GLU A 96 32.71 4.93 6.09
C GLU A 96 31.99 6.20 5.66
N ARG A 97 32.66 7.37 5.62
CA ARG A 97 32.06 8.59 5.07
C ARG A 97 31.60 8.38 3.62
N LYS A 98 32.46 7.79 2.78
CA LYS A 98 32.13 7.51 1.37
C LYS A 98 30.97 6.52 1.24
N LYS A 99 30.92 5.51 2.11
CA LYS A 99 29.82 4.55 2.16
C LYS A 99 28.51 5.22 2.54
N ILE A 100 28.48 6.01 3.61
CA ILE A 100 27.31 6.79 4.02
C ILE A 100 26.86 7.75 2.91
N GLU A 101 27.79 8.44 2.25
CA GLU A 101 27.46 9.30 1.09
C GLU A 101 26.81 8.53 -0.06
N SER A 102 27.28 7.31 -0.34
CA SER A 102 26.69 6.46 -1.38
C SER A 102 25.28 5.98 -1.01
N GLU A 103 25.07 5.63 0.26
CA GLU A 103 23.76 5.22 0.78
C GLU A 103 22.76 6.39 0.72
N ILE A 104 23.18 7.60 1.08
CA ILE A 104 22.35 8.81 0.95
C ILE A 104 21.90 9.02 -0.50
N ARG A 105 22.83 8.98 -1.46
CA ARG A 105 22.50 9.14 -2.89
C ARG A 105 21.51 8.07 -3.37
N TRP A 106 21.65 6.85 -2.88
CA TRP A 106 20.72 5.77 -3.23
C TRP A 106 19.31 6.02 -2.68
N PHE A 107 19.19 6.49 -1.44
CA PHE A 107 17.90 6.88 -0.87
C PHE A 107 17.27 8.06 -1.61
N GLU A 108 18.06 9.06 -2.02
CA GLU A 108 17.58 10.18 -2.83
C GLU A 108 17.03 9.72 -4.18
N ALA A 109 17.74 8.80 -4.86
CA ALA A 109 17.28 8.22 -6.12
C ALA A 109 15.95 7.47 -5.94
N MET A 110 15.82 6.65 -4.90
CA MET A 110 14.59 5.93 -4.59
C MET A 110 13.43 6.89 -4.27
N ALA A 111 13.69 7.93 -3.48
CA ALA A 111 12.68 8.94 -3.16
C ALA A 111 12.19 9.66 -4.43
N ASN A 112 13.09 9.98 -5.36
CA ASN A 112 12.73 10.58 -6.65
C ASN A 112 11.90 9.64 -7.51
N GLU A 113 12.24 8.35 -7.56
CA GLU A 113 11.43 7.35 -8.28
C GLU A 113 10.02 7.25 -7.69
N MET A 114 9.89 7.18 -6.36
CA MET A 114 8.58 7.15 -5.70
C MET A 114 7.76 8.41 -5.98
N ARG A 115 8.39 9.60 -5.98
CA ARG A 115 7.71 10.85 -6.37
C ARG A 115 7.24 10.80 -7.82
N GLY A 116 8.05 10.27 -8.74
CA GLY A 116 7.66 10.11 -10.14
C GLY A 116 6.44 9.19 -10.30
N ARG A 117 6.44 8.04 -9.62
CA ARG A 117 5.28 7.13 -9.61
C ARG A 117 4.03 7.78 -9.02
N LEU A 118 4.18 8.59 -7.97
CA LEU A 118 3.06 9.31 -7.38
C LEU A 118 2.43 10.31 -8.37
N VAL A 119 3.25 11.01 -9.16
CA VAL A 119 2.75 11.90 -10.22
C VAL A 119 1.93 11.11 -11.24
N GLN A 120 2.44 9.98 -11.72
CA GLN A 120 1.71 9.13 -12.66
C GLN A 120 0.37 8.64 -12.10
N ILE A 121 0.33 8.26 -10.82
CA ILE A 121 -0.92 7.85 -10.17
C ILE A 121 -1.92 9.01 -10.11
N LYS A 122 -1.45 10.23 -9.82
CA LYS A 122 -2.31 11.42 -9.82
C LYS A 122 -2.87 11.73 -11.20
N GLU A 123 -2.06 11.62 -12.25
CA GLU A 123 -2.53 11.83 -13.63
C GLU A 123 -3.62 10.82 -13.99
N ILE A 124 -3.45 9.55 -13.61
CA ILE A 124 -4.48 8.51 -13.81
C ILE A 124 -5.73 8.82 -13.00
N GLU A 125 -5.59 9.26 -11.75
CA GLU A 125 -6.70 9.66 -10.89
C GLU A 125 -7.48 10.84 -11.48
N GLU A 126 -6.79 11.88 -11.94
CA GLU A 126 -7.39 13.05 -12.59
C GLU A 126 -8.15 12.65 -13.87
N LEU A 127 -7.55 11.84 -14.74
CA LEU A 127 -8.21 11.33 -15.94
C LEU A 127 -9.45 10.49 -15.62
N ALA A 128 -9.37 9.63 -14.60
CA ALA A 128 -10.52 8.83 -14.17
C ALA A 128 -11.66 9.70 -13.62
N LEU A 129 -11.34 10.77 -12.89
CA LEU A 129 -12.32 11.75 -12.41
C LEU A 129 -12.96 12.51 -13.59
N GLU A 130 -12.17 12.95 -14.57
CA GLU A 130 -12.69 13.61 -15.78
C GLU A 130 -13.64 12.70 -16.57
N MET A 131 -13.31 11.41 -16.70
CA MET A 131 -14.20 10.43 -17.37
C MET A 131 -15.51 10.18 -16.61
N ILE A 132 -15.51 10.32 -15.28
CA ILE A 132 -16.72 10.23 -14.47
C ILE A 132 -17.58 11.49 -14.63
N GLU A 133 -16.95 12.66 -14.70
CA GLU A 133 -17.64 13.95 -14.87
C GLU A 133 -18.19 14.12 -16.30
N ASN A 134 -17.48 13.64 -17.31
CA ASN A 134 -17.87 13.64 -18.72
C ASN A 134 -17.94 12.21 -19.26
N PRO A 135 -18.99 11.44 -18.89
CA PRO A 135 -19.17 10.12 -19.44
C PRO A 135 -19.30 10.22 -20.97
N PRO A 136 -18.65 9.35 -21.74
CA PRO A 136 -18.80 9.35 -23.19
C PRO A 136 -20.28 9.20 -23.53
N ALA A 137 -20.78 10.05 -24.43
CA ALA A 137 -22.15 9.94 -24.91
C ALA A 137 -22.31 8.56 -25.56
N ASP A 138 -23.24 7.76 -25.03
CA ASP A 138 -23.55 6.43 -25.53
C ASP A 138 -23.88 6.49 -27.04
N GLU A 139 -23.16 5.70 -27.86
CA GLU A 139 -23.57 5.34 -29.24
C GLU A 139 -24.66 4.25 -29.20
#